data_AF-A0A3D4VX46-F1
#
_entry.id   AF-A0A3D4VX46-F1
#
_cell.length_a   1.000
_cell.length_b   1.000
_cell.length_c   1.000
_cell.angle_alpha   90.00
_cell.angle_beta   90.00
_cell.angle_gamma   90.00
#
_symmetry.space_group_name_H-M   'P 1'
#
loop_
_entity.id
_entity.type
_entity.pdbx_description
1 polymer ?
#
loop_
_entity_poly.entity_id
_entity_poly.type
_entity_poly.pdbx_seq_one_letter_code
_entity_poly.pdbx_strand_id
1 'polypeptide(L)'
;MITTNYGILTGEYGVEYYDDGSLKGCALEEECPMKTELGVLIPKYQISESRTKHRNAIEFYDNGVLKSIYLEKKTSIPTVIGDIEAELVTFYTNGNVHRIFPLFGQISGFWSEEEEKKLAQDIKINMPGVYIQNKVSCVCFYEKGNVKSISLYNGETVKVIKDENEYEARIGLSFYENGKIKSLEPKTQTLVKTPIGIMFAYDNNPIGIHGDDNSLKFNEDGSVKKLIVSASTAVKITDKDGNVAEEKAIKRPSMLEIDKYVMEHIAIEFYKDKIEVIDSDKNKKYYTYKDNIFSIVYNDEFHETCDCTDCSSCSGCNH
;
A
#
# COMPACT_ATOMS: atom_id res chain seq x y z
N MET A 1 25.01 29.32 -6.03
CA MET A 1 23.83 29.94 -5.41
C MET A 1 22.69 29.95 -6.42
N ILE A 2 21.55 29.36 -6.06
CA ILE A 2 20.36 29.31 -6.92
C ILE A 2 19.16 29.88 -6.16
N THR A 3 18.44 30.82 -6.76
CA THR A 3 17.21 31.38 -6.18
C THR A 3 16.00 30.55 -6.60
N THR A 4 15.14 30.21 -5.64
CA THR A 4 13.90 29.45 -5.87
C THR A 4 12.71 30.22 -5.28
N ASN A 5 11.49 29.73 -5.55
CA ASN A 5 10.27 30.26 -4.95
C ASN A 5 10.21 30.09 -3.42
N TYR A 6 11.05 29.22 -2.85
CA TYR A 6 11.01 28.81 -1.44
C TYR A 6 12.19 29.35 -0.63
N GLY A 7 13.24 29.82 -1.29
CA GLY A 7 14.47 30.27 -0.64
C GLY A 7 15.67 30.22 -1.57
N ILE A 8 16.85 30.43 -0.99
CA ILE A 8 18.13 30.41 -1.69
C ILE A 8 18.84 29.09 -1.37
N LEU A 9 19.33 28.42 -2.40
CA LEU A 9 20.19 27.25 -2.29
C LEU A 9 21.66 27.70 -2.34
N THR A 10 22.45 27.26 -1.37
CA THR A 10 23.91 27.45 -1.29
C THR A 10 24.59 26.10 -1.05
N GLY A 11 25.89 26.01 -1.38
CA GLY A 11 26.62 24.74 -1.31
C GLY A 11 26.05 23.65 -2.23
N GLU A 12 25.45 24.02 -3.36
CA GLU A 12 24.83 23.06 -4.26
C GLU A 12 25.86 22.24 -5.05
N TYR A 13 25.60 20.94 -5.18
CA TYR A 13 26.38 20.04 -6.03
C TYR A 13 25.47 18.99 -6.68
N GLY A 14 25.97 18.35 -7.75
CA GLY A 14 25.18 17.39 -8.53
C GLY A 14 23.92 18.02 -9.12
N VAL A 15 23.97 19.31 -9.50
CA VAL A 15 22.80 20.06 -9.97
C VAL A 15 22.30 19.49 -11.29
N GLU A 16 21.01 19.17 -11.34
CA GLU A 16 20.31 18.70 -12.51
C GLU A 16 19.34 19.79 -13.01
N TYR A 17 19.18 19.87 -14.33
CA TYR A 17 18.24 20.75 -15.00
C TYR A 17 17.33 19.94 -15.94
N TYR A 18 16.15 20.47 -16.22
CA TYR A 18 15.33 20.02 -17.34
C TYR A 18 15.85 20.57 -18.66
N ASP A 19 15.31 20.08 -19.78
CA ASP A 19 15.72 20.50 -21.14
C ASP A 19 15.47 21.99 -21.40
N ASP A 20 14.52 22.60 -20.71
CA ASP A 20 14.21 24.03 -20.78
C ASP A 20 15.12 24.91 -19.90
N GLY A 21 16.08 24.29 -19.20
CA GLY A 21 17.02 24.95 -18.29
C GLY A 21 16.48 25.22 -16.89
N SER A 22 15.24 24.83 -16.58
CA SER A 22 14.69 24.95 -15.22
C SER A 22 15.38 23.97 -14.25
N LEU A 23 15.52 24.37 -12.98
CA LEU A 23 16.16 23.54 -11.96
C LEU A 23 15.33 22.28 -11.72
N LYS A 24 15.96 21.11 -11.83
CA LYS A 24 15.33 19.81 -11.55
C LYS A 24 15.62 19.32 -10.14
N GLY A 25 16.83 19.52 -9.64
CA GLY A 25 17.20 19.15 -8.28
C GLY A 25 18.70 19.23 -8.02
N CYS A 26 19.08 19.13 -6.76
CA CYS A 26 20.49 19.09 -6.35
C CYS A 26 20.66 18.46 -4.97
N ALA A 27 21.89 18.12 -4.63
CA ALA A 27 22.33 17.90 -3.26
C ALA A 27 22.95 19.18 -2.69
N LEU A 28 23.15 19.21 -1.37
CA LEU A 28 23.59 20.40 -0.63
C LEU A 28 24.70 20.04 0.37
N GLU A 29 25.67 20.93 0.56
CA GLU A 29 26.69 20.85 1.61
C GLU A 29 26.43 21.84 2.76
N GLU A 30 25.47 22.76 2.57
CA GLU A 30 25.13 23.82 3.51
C GLU A 30 23.64 23.79 3.87
N GLU A 31 23.32 24.31 5.06
CA GLU A 31 21.94 24.47 5.52
C GLU A 31 21.19 25.49 4.65
N CYS A 32 20.10 25.07 4.02
CA CYS A 32 19.27 25.92 3.15
C CYS A 32 17.80 25.92 3.60
N PRO A 33 17.36 26.83 4.50
CA PRO A 33 15.99 26.85 4.99
C PRO A 33 14.97 27.25 3.91
N MET A 34 14.02 26.36 3.60
CA MET A 34 12.97 26.55 2.60
C MET A 34 11.64 26.93 3.24
N LYS A 35 11.08 28.08 2.87
CA LYS A 35 9.78 28.56 3.36
C LYS A 35 8.65 27.95 2.53
N THR A 36 7.82 27.13 3.15
CA THR A 36 6.68 26.46 2.53
C THR A 36 5.39 26.74 3.30
N GLU A 37 4.25 26.32 2.75
CA GLU A 37 2.97 26.35 3.48
C GLU A 37 2.95 25.42 4.70
N LEU A 38 3.85 24.42 4.73
CA LEU A 38 4.04 23.51 5.86
C LEU A 38 4.97 24.09 6.95
N GLY A 39 5.48 25.31 6.75
CA GLY A 39 6.51 25.93 7.59
C GLY A 39 7.89 25.90 6.94
N VAL A 40 8.92 26.05 7.77
CA VAL A 40 10.32 26.06 7.30
C VAL A 40 10.84 24.64 7.27
N LEU A 41 11.20 24.17 6.09
CA LEU A 41 11.77 22.84 5.87
C LEU A 41 13.25 22.97 5.53
N ILE A 42 14.10 22.16 6.16
CA ILE A 42 15.55 22.18 5.94
C ILE A 42 15.92 20.90 5.18
N PRO A 43 16.30 21.00 3.89
CA PRO A 43 16.77 19.85 3.13
C PRO A 43 18.08 19.32 3.73
N LYS A 44 18.32 18.03 3.50
CA LYS A 44 19.49 17.33 3.98
C LYS A 44 20.76 17.89 3.34
N TYR A 45 21.75 18.16 4.16
CA TYR A 45 23.07 18.63 3.72
C TYR A 45 24.22 17.86 4.38
N GLN A 46 23.93 17.03 5.38
CA GLN A 46 24.93 16.14 6.00
C GLN A 46 24.87 14.74 5.38
N ILE A 47 26.03 14.21 4.99
CA ILE A 47 26.19 12.82 4.55
C ILE A 47 26.37 11.94 5.80
N SER A 48 25.45 10.99 6.04
CA SER A 48 25.68 9.91 7.01
C SER A 48 25.92 8.58 6.28
N GLU A 49 27.01 7.89 6.60
CA GLU A 49 27.63 6.92 5.67
C GLU A 49 26.83 5.63 5.42
N SER A 50 25.94 5.18 6.31
CA SER A 50 25.24 3.89 6.15
C SER A 50 23.73 3.97 5.88
N ARG A 51 23.04 4.99 6.43
CA ARG A 51 21.58 5.15 6.33
C ARG A 51 21.16 6.22 5.31
N THR A 52 22.03 7.18 4.98
CA THR A 52 21.66 8.24 4.04
C THR A 52 21.59 7.68 2.64
N LYS A 53 20.43 7.85 1.99
CA LYS A 53 20.29 7.54 0.57
C LYS A 53 21.10 8.52 -0.26
N HIS A 54 21.87 8.01 -1.22
CA HIS A 54 22.48 8.84 -2.25
C HIS A 54 21.41 9.36 -3.22
N ARG A 55 20.93 10.58 -2.99
CA ARG A 55 19.89 11.25 -3.80
C ARG A 55 20.00 12.78 -3.71
N ASN A 56 19.29 13.48 -4.59
CA ASN A 56 19.06 14.90 -4.44
C ASN A 56 18.35 15.19 -3.10
N ALA A 57 18.83 16.21 -2.40
CA ALA A 57 18.25 16.69 -1.15
C ALA A 57 16.93 17.43 -1.41
N ILE A 58 16.85 18.12 -2.55
CA ILE A 58 15.69 18.87 -2.99
C ILE A 58 15.49 18.69 -4.50
N GLU A 59 14.23 18.52 -4.91
CA GLU A 59 13.83 18.37 -6.31
C GLU A 59 12.65 19.28 -6.62
N PHE A 60 12.58 19.76 -7.87
CA PHE A 60 11.53 20.63 -8.37
C PHE A 60 10.90 20.05 -9.63
N TYR A 61 9.66 20.41 -9.89
CA TYR A 61 9.06 20.29 -11.21
C TYR A 61 9.63 21.35 -12.16
N ASP A 62 9.42 21.16 -13.47
CA ASP A 62 9.83 22.10 -14.52
C ASP A 62 9.23 23.52 -14.32
N ASN A 63 8.04 23.59 -13.72
CA ASN A 63 7.39 24.85 -13.34
C ASN A 63 7.99 25.52 -12.07
N GLY A 64 9.05 24.96 -11.47
CA GLY A 64 9.70 25.49 -10.27
C GLY A 64 8.97 25.21 -8.95
N VAL A 65 7.88 24.45 -8.97
CA VAL A 65 7.21 23.98 -7.74
C VAL A 65 8.04 22.87 -7.10
N LEU A 66 8.12 22.88 -5.77
CA LEU A 66 8.81 21.84 -5.01
C LEU A 66 8.19 20.48 -5.32
N LYS A 67 9.00 19.50 -5.71
CA LYS A 67 8.58 18.13 -6.01
C LYS A 67 8.88 17.18 -4.86
N SER A 68 10.05 17.32 -4.25
CA SER A 68 10.37 16.60 -3.02
C SER A 68 11.48 17.28 -2.20
N ILE A 69 11.46 17.04 -0.90
CA ILE A 69 12.48 17.51 0.04
C ILE A 69 12.85 16.39 1.01
N TYR A 70 14.09 15.92 0.93
CA TYR A 70 14.67 14.99 1.89
C TYR A 70 15.24 15.80 3.05
N LEU A 71 14.69 15.63 4.25
CA LEU A 71 14.91 16.53 5.37
C LEU A 71 16.18 16.17 6.15
N GLU A 72 16.87 17.19 6.66
CA GLU A 72 18.06 17.01 7.49
C GLU A 72 17.71 16.27 8.80
N LYS A 73 16.60 16.68 9.43
CA LYS A 73 16.05 16.08 10.65
C LYS A 73 14.59 15.71 10.44
N LYS A 74 14.11 14.74 11.22
CA LYS A 74 12.67 14.50 11.36
C LYS A 74 11.98 15.81 11.70
N THR A 75 11.05 16.21 10.84
CA THR A 75 10.32 17.47 10.95
C THR A 75 8.84 17.16 11.02
N SER A 76 8.17 17.80 11.97
CA SER A 76 6.72 17.71 12.13
C SER A 76 5.99 18.34 10.95
N ILE A 77 5.20 17.56 10.22
CA ILE A 77 4.42 18.01 9.08
C ILE A 77 2.94 18.04 9.47
N PRO A 78 2.28 19.22 9.47
CA PRO A 78 0.87 19.31 9.81
C PRO A 78 -0.01 18.68 8.71
N THR A 79 -0.97 17.85 9.11
CA THR A 79 -1.90 17.20 8.19
C THR A 79 -3.32 17.11 8.74
N VAL A 80 -4.28 16.71 7.89
CA VAL A 80 -5.69 16.50 8.27
C VAL A 80 -5.88 15.36 9.29
N ILE A 81 -4.89 14.48 9.46
CA ILE A 81 -4.89 13.38 10.43
C ILE A 81 -3.96 13.64 11.62
N GLY A 82 -3.55 14.89 11.81
CA GLY A 82 -2.60 15.31 12.83
C GLY A 82 -1.19 15.44 12.28
N ASP A 83 -0.26 15.79 13.16
CA ASP A 83 1.12 16.04 12.78
C ASP A 83 1.87 14.71 12.57
N ILE A 84 2.62 14.63 11.47
CA ILE A 84 3.44 13.47 11.11
C ILE A 84 4.90 13.91 11.04
N GLU A 85 5.74 13.35 11.92
CA GLU A 85 7.18 13.48 11.79
C GLU A 85 7.67 12.82 10.50
N ALA A 86 8.43 13.53 9.69
CA ALA A 86 8.85 13.09 8.36
C ALA A 86 10.35 13.24 8.14
N GLU A 87 10.94 12.30 7.40
CA GLU A 87 12.28 12.44 6.82
C GLU A 87 12.21 12.80 5.33
N LEU A 88 11.12 12.50 4.63
CA LEU A 88 10.90 12.92 3.25
C LEU A 88 9.45 13.35 3.06
N VAL A 89 9.27 14.47 2.37
CA VAL A 89 7.98 14.93 1.87
C VAL A 89 8.04 15.07 0.36
N THR A 90 7.00 14.62 -0.33
CA THR A 90 6.80 14.84 -1.77
C THR A 90 5.52 15.61 -2.01
N PHE A 91 5.46 16.30 -3.14
CA PHE A 91 4.39 17.22 -3.47
C PHE A 91 3.84 16.94 -4.87
N TYR A 92 2.65 17.44 -5.12
CA TYR A 92 2.06 17.56 -6.44
C TYR A 92 2.57 18.83 -7.15
N THR A 93 2.32 18.93 -8.46
CA THR A 93 2.70 20.09 -9.27
C THR A 93 1.99 21.39 -8.87
N ASN A 94 0.91 21.30 -8.07
CA ASN A 94 0.20 22.42 -7.48
C ASN A 94 0.76 22.84 -6.10
N GLY A 95 1.77 22.14 -5.58
CA GLY A 95 2.41 22.43 -4.28
C GLY A 95 1.79 21.69 -3.09
N ASN A 96 0.65 21.02 -3.26
CA ASN A 96 0.04 20.26 -2.17
C ASN A 96 0.83 18.98 -1.88
N VAL A 97 0.77 18.52 -0.62
CA VAL A 97 1.46 17.29 -0.20
C VAL A 97 0.91 16.08 -0.96
N HIS A 98 1.82 15.28 -1.49
CA HIS A 98 1.51 14.00 -2.13
C HIS A 98 1.83 12.84 -1.19
N ARG A 99 3.05 12.76 -0.66
CA ARG A 99 3.43 11.71 0.30
C ARG A 99 4.30 12.24 1.43
N ILE A 100 4.11 11.62 2.59
CA ILE A 100 4.96 11.79 3.76
C ILE A 100 5.56 10.44 4.10
N PHE A 101 6.88 10.43 4.30
CA PHE A 101 7.64 9.26 4.73
C PHE A 101 8.22 9.53 6.11
N PRO A 102 7.69 8.90 7.17
CA PRO A 102 8.18 9.08 8.53
C PRO A 102 9.65 8.70 8.72
N LEU A 103 10.09 7.73 7.94
CA LEU A 103 11.47 7.34 7.78
C LEU A 103 11.78 7.17 6.29
N PHE A 104 13.01 7.51 5.89
CA PHE A 104 13.45 7.38 4.51
C PHE A 104 14.93 6.96 4.41
N GLY A 105 15.34 6.02 5.26
CA GLY A 105 16.69 5.44 5.26
C GLY A 105 16.96 4.50 4.08
N GLN A 106 18.24 4.35 3.73
CA GLN A 106 18.71 3.40 2.75
C GLN A 106 18.71 1.98 3.33
N ILE A 107 18.01 1.06 2.67
CA ILE A 107 18.17 -0.37 2.93
C ILE A 107 19.35 -0.88 2.10
N SER A 108 20.28 -1.58 2.73
CA SER A 108 21.51 -2.09 2.12
C SER A 108 21.95 -3.39 2.80
N GLY A 109 23.05 -4.00 2.33
CA GLY A 109 23.65 -5.16 3.02
C GLY A 109 24.13 -4.87 4.44
N PHE A 110 24.27 -3.59 4.82
CA PHE A 110 24.69 -3.15 6.15
C PHE A 110 23.54 -2.48 6.95
N TRP A 111 22.35 -2.36 6.35
CA TRP A 111 21.18 -1.76 6.98
C TRP A 111 19.91 -2.42 6.48
N SER A 112 19.32 -3.29 7.28
CA SER A 112 18.13 -4.07 6.96
C SER A 112 16.83 -3.28 7.15
N GLU A 113 15.75 -3.77 6.54
CA GLU A 113 14.40 -3.23 6.77
C GLU A 113 13.99 -3.33 8.25
N GLU A 114 14.37 -4.41 8.93
CA GLU A 114 14.11 -4.59 10.37
C GLU A 114 14.87 -3.56 11.23
N GLU A 115 16.10 -3.19 10.86
CA GLU A 115 16.83 -2.11 11.52
C GLU A 115 16.19 -0.75 11.30
N GLU A 116 15.73 -0.48 10.07
CA GLU A 116 14.98 0.73 9.77
C GLU A 116 13.67 0.79 10.58
N LYS A 117 12.92 -0.32 10.64
CA LYS A 117 11.68 -0.42 11.42
C LYS A 117 11.88 -0.14 12.90
N LYS A 118 13.03 -0.50 13.49
CA LYS A 118 13.35 -0.20 14.91
C LYS A 118 13.42 1.31 15.19
N LEU A 119 13.66 2.15 14.19
CA LEU A 119 13.64 3.61 14.32
C LEU A 119 12.24 4.21 14.15
N ALA A 120 11.27 3.42 13.69
CA ALA A 120 9.92 3.90 13.42
C ALA A 120 9.15 3.99 14.73
N GLN A 121 8.41 5.09 14.86
CA GLN A 121 7.49 5.30 15.97
C GLN A 121 6.08 4.98 15.51
N ASP A 122 5.25 4.55 16.46
CA ASP A 122 3.85 4.33 16.17
C ASP A 122 3.17 5.67 15.89
N ILE A 123 2.46 5.75 14.78
CA ILE A 123 1.64 6.91 14.42
C ILE A 123 0.20 6.60 14.79
N LYS A 124 -0.45 7.56 15.45
CA LYS A 124 -1.87 7.48 15.80
C LYS A 124 -2.70 8.17 14.74
N ILE A 125 -3.52 7.39 14.03
CA ILE A 125 -4.43 7.90 12.99
C ILE A 125 -5.83 7.45 13.35
N ASN A 126 -6.74 8.42 13.45
CA ASN A 126 -8.14 8.16 13.71
C ASN A 126 -8.95 8.63 12.50
N MET A 127 -9.54 7.67 11.79
CA MET A 127 -10.42 7.90 10.65
C MET A 127 -11.71 7.11 10.84
N PRO A 128 -12.82 7.48 10.18
CA PRO A 128 -14.05 6.71 10.27
C PRO A 128 -13.85 5.22 9.95
N GLY A 129 -14.12 4.33 10.92
CA GLY A 129 -13.97 2.88 10.77
C GLY A 129 -12.52 2.34 10.85
N VAL A 130 -11.53 3.22 11.07
CA VAL A 130 -10.11 2.85 11.11
C VAL A 130 -9.41 3.55 12.26
N TYR A 131 -8.84 2.75 13.16
CA TYR A 131 -7.92 3.23 14.19
C TYR A 131 -6.55 2.58 13.99
N ILE A 132 -5.54 3.41 13.76
CA ILE A 132 -4.15 2.97 13.59
C ILE A 132 -3.34 3.47 14.76
N GLN A 133 -2.57 2.57 15.34
CA GLN A 133 -1.50 2.88 16.29
C GLN A 133 -0.35 1.93 15.98
N ASN A 134 0.33 2.19 14.86
CA ASN A 134 1.28 1.28 14.25
C ASN A 134 2.42 2.05 13.60
N LYS A 135 3.50 1.33 13.25
CA LYS A 135 4.58 1.89 12.43
C LYS A 135 4.12 2.00 10.98
N VAL A 136 4.07 3.23 10.50
CA VAL A 136 3.68 3.59 9.14
C VAL A 136 4.94 3.92 8.33
N SER A 137 5.07 3.34 7.15
CA SER A 137 6.19 3.58 6.24
C SER A 137 5.92 4.75 5.28
N CYS A 138 4.64 5.00 4.95
CA CYS A 138 4.22 6.08 4.08
C CYS A 138 2.76 6.46 4.32
N VAL A 139 2.45 7.76 4.27
CA VAL A 139 1.09 8.27 4.08
C VAL A 139 1.02 9.00 2.76
N CYS A 140 0.04 8.64 1.94
CA CYS A 140 -0.25 9.26 0.66
C CYS A 140 -1.54 10.08 0.75
N PHE A 141 -1.57 11.22 0.10
CA PHE A 141 -2.70 12.15 0.10
C PHE A 141 -3.24 12.33 -1.32
N TYR A 142 -4.52 12.67 -1.42
CA TYR A 142 -5.09 13.25 -2.63
C TYR A 142 -4.62 14.69 -2.79
N GLU A 143 -4.72 15.24 -4.00
CA GLU A 143 -4.35 16.63 -4.27
C GLU A 143 -5.07 17.63 -3.37
N LYS A 144 -6.29 17.35 -2.86
CA LYS A 144 -7.01 18.23 -1.93
C LYS A 144 -6.62 18.04 -0.45
N GLY A 145 -5.66 17.16 -0.15
CA GLY A 145 -5.12 16.94 1.20
C GLY A 145 -5.79 15.83 2.02
N ASN A 146 -6.89 15.23 1.54
CA ASN A 146 -7.47 14.05 2.19
C ASN A 146 -6.57 12.82 2.03
N VAL A 147 -6.56 11.93 3.02
CA VAL A 147 -5.75 10.71 2.98
C VAL A 147 -6.21 9.80 1.83
N LYS A 148 -5.24 9.36 1.02
CA LYS A 148 -5.44 8.44 -0.10
C LYS A 148 -5.06 7.01 0.28
N SER A 149 -3.94 6.84 0.97
CA SER A 149 -3.50 5.53 1.45
C SER A 149 -2.51 5.65 2.59
N ILE A 150 -2.41 4.58 3.36
CA ILE A 150 -1.46 4.41 4.46
C ILE A 150 -0.76 3.08 4.23
N SER A 151 0.57 3.10 4.16
CA SER A 151 1.42 1.92 4.08
C SER A 151 2.02 1.63 5.45
N LEU A 152 1.94 0.38 5.87
CA LEU A 152 2.49 -0.12 7.12
C LEU A 152 3.91 -0.65 6.91
N TYR A 153 4.70 -0.70 7.97
CA TYR A 153 5.92 -1.50 7.95
C TYR A 153 5.59 -2.99 7.87
N ASN A 154 6.51 -3.79 7.31
CA ASN A 154 6.34 -5.23 7.27
C ASN A 154 6.06 -5.81 8.68
N GLY A 155 5.14 -6.77 8.76
CA GLY A 155 4.67 -7.38 10.02
C GLY A 155 3.74 -6.52 10.89
N GLU A 156 3.55 -5.23 10.59
CA GLU A 156 2.51 -4.42 11.25
C GLU A 156 1.12 -4.78 10.70
N THR A 157 0.11 -4.68 11.57
CA THR A 157 -1.27 -5.03 11.24
C THR A 157 -2.24 -4.04 11.87
N VAL A 158 -3.34 -3.76 11.18
CA VAL A 158 -4.35 -2.78 11.59
C VAL A 158 -5.72 -3.43 11.63
N LYS A 159 -6.45 -3.17 12.71
CA LYS A 159 -7.86 -3.52 12.81
C LYS A 159 -8.73 -2.50 12.08
N VAL A 160 -9.65 -3.00 11.27
CA VAL A 160 -10.57 -2.21 10.48
C VAL A 160 -11.98 -2.66 10.79
N ILE A 161 -12.84 -1.72 11.19
CA ILE A 161 -14.25 -1.98 11.47
C ILE A 161 -15.08 -1.38 10.34
N LYS A 162 -15.79 -2.22 9.60
CA LYS A 162 -16.64 -1.80 8.48
C LYS A 162 -17.94 -2.59 8.47
N ASP A 163 -19.07 -1.90 8.51
CA ASP A 163 -20.42 -2.47 8.47
C ASP A 163 -20.58 -3.68 9.42
N GLU A 164 -20.22 -3.50 10.69
CA GLU A 164 -20.25 -4.53 11.75
C GLU A 164 -19.25 -5.69 11.58
N ASN A 165 -18.45 -5.70 10.51
CA ASN A 165 -17.40 -6.69 10.30
C ASN A 165 -16.04 -6.13 10.78
N GLU A 166 -15.25 -6.98 11.41
CA GLU A 166 -13.86 -6.70 11.77
C GLU A 166 -12.93 -7.38 10.75
N TYR A 167 -12.02 -6.60 10.19
CA TYR A 167 -10.95 -7.06 9.31
C TYR A 167 -9.60 -6.79 9.98
N GLU A 168 -8.63 -7.64 9.73
CA GLU A 168 -7.23 -7.38 10.06
C GLU A 168 -6.44 -7.19 8.76
N ALA A 169 -5.90 -5.99 8.57
CA ALA A 169 -5.15 -5.63 7.37
C ALA A 169 -3.63 -5.70 7.61
N ARG A 170 -2.89 -6.20 6.63
CA ARG A 170 -1.42 -6.08 6.51
C ARG A 170 -1.08 -5.10 5.38
N ILE A 171 0.19 -4.71 5.23
CA ILE A 171 0.72 -3.85 4.14
C ILE A 171 0.16 -2.42 4.11
N GLY A 172 -1.16 -2.23 4.14
CA GLY A 172 -1.76 -0.92 4.18
C GLY A 172 -3.25 -0.89 3.82
N LEU A 173 -3.75 0.34 3.74
CA LEU A 173 -5.14 0.68 3.47
C LEU A 173 -5.18 1.79 2.42
N SER A 174 -6.19 1.77 1.55
CA SER A 174 -6.51 2.90 0.68
C SER A 174 -7.93 3.41 0.95
N PHE A 175 -8.14 4.69 0.67
CA PHE A 175 -9.36 5.41 0.98
C PHE A 175 -9.86 6.15 -0.26
N TYR A 176 -11.17 6.33 -0.33
CA TYR A 176 -11.79 7.33 -1.18
C TYR A 176 -11.54 8.73 -0.61
N GLU A 177 -11.66 9.76 -1.45
CA GLU A 177 -11.43 11.15 -1.02
C GLU A 177 -12.40 11.58 0.11
N ASN A 178 -13.55 10.91 0.25
CA ASN A 178 -14.50 11.11 1.35
C ASN A 178 -14.12 10.40 2.67
N GLY A 179 -12.96 9.73 2.73
CA GLY A 179 -12.44 9.02 3.89
C GLY A 179 -12.96 7.60 4.07
N LYS A 180 -13.90 7.12 3.25
CA LYS A 180 -14.34 5.73 3.28
C LYS A 180 -13.26 4.79 2.77
N ILE A 181 -13.21 3.58 3.31
CA ILE A 181 -12.25 2.55 2.90
C ILE A 181 -12.52 2.13 1.46
N LYS A 182 -11.47 2.19 0.65
CA LYS A 182 -11.48 1.79 -0.76
C LYS A 182 -10.87 0.40 -0.94
N SER A 183 -9.79 0.09 -0.24
CA SER A 183 -9.21 -1.25 -0.25
C SER A 183 -8.37 -1.53 1.00
N LEU A 184 -8.22 -2.81 1.33
CA LEU A 184 -7.32 -3.31 2.36
C LEU A 184 -6.69 -4.62 1.90
N GLU A 185 -5.50 -4.95 2.41
CA GLU A 185 -4.87 -6.24 2.14
C GLU A 185 -5.10 -7.14 3.36
N PRO A 186 -5.96 -8.18 3.28
CA PRO A 186 -6.22 -9.05 4.42
C PRO A 186 -4.93 -9.70 4.93
N LYS A 187 -4.74 -9.72 6.24
CA LYS A 187 -3.61 -10.42 6.88
C LYS A 187 -3.73 -11.93 6.71
N THR A 188 -4.95 -12.44 6.78
CA THR A 188 -5.30 -13.86 6.71
C THR A 188 -6.52 -14.06 5.82
N GLN A 189 -6.84 -15.32 5.51
CA GLN A 189 -8.08 -15.68 4.83
C GLN A 189 -9.28 -15.10 5.57
N THR A 190 -9.95 -14.13 4.93
CA THR A 190 -11.04 -13.38 5.55
C THR A 190 -12.35 -13.67 4.84
N LEU A 191 -13.39 -14.03 5.59
CA LEU A 191 -14.73 -14.24 5.04
C LEU A 191 -15.33 -12.90 4.62
N VAL A 192 -15.75 -12.83 3.36
CA VAL A 192 -16.32 -11.63 2.76
C VAL A 192 -17.67 -11.98 2.15
N LYS A 193 -18.71 -11.24 2.53
CA LYS A 193 -20.03 -11.32 1.89
C LYS A 193 -19.99 -10.64 0.54
N THR A 194 -20.33 -11.37 -0.52
CA THR A 194 -20.37 -10.88 -1.91
C THR A 194 -21.76 -11.10 -2.53
N PRO A 195 -22.04 -10.51 -3.71
CA PRO A 195 -23.27 -10.78 -4.44
C PRO A 195 -23.51 -12.26 -4.80
N ILE A 196 -22.46 -13.09 -4.87
CA ILE A 196 -22.55 -14.51 -5.26
C ILE A 196 -22.41 -15.48 -4.09
N GLY A 197 -22.32 -14.97 -2.85
CA GLY A 197 -22.15 -15.77 -1.64
C GLY A 197 -21.06 -15.22 -0.72
N ILE A 198 -20.85 -15.90 0.40
CA ILE A 198 -19.72 -15.63 1.30
C ILE A 198 -18.51 -16.40 0.75
N MET A 199 -17.33 -15.79 0.72
CA MET A 199 -16.10 -16.44 0.24
C MET A 199 -14.85 -15.90 0.95
N PHE A 200 -13.74 -16.64 0.92
CA PHE A 200 -12.47 -16.17 1.46
C PHE A 200 -11.74 -15.24 0.49
N ALA A 201 -11.43 -14.03 0.95
CA ALA A 201 -10.54 -13.09 0.28
C ALA A 201 -9.14 -13.19 0.90
N TYR A 202 -8.13 -13.48 0.07
CA TYR A 202 -6.72 -13.51 0.45
C TYR A 202 -5.82 -13.58 -0.78
N ASP A 203 -4.79 -12.75 -0.80
CA ASP A 203 -3.69 -12.84 -1.77
C ASP A 203 -2.45 -13.37 -1.05
N ASN A 204 -1.94 -14.53 -1.46
CA ASN A 204 -0.73 -15.10 -0.86
C ASN A 204 0.54 -14.38 -1.30
N ASN A 205 0.50 -13.70 -2.45
CA ASN A 205 1.66 -13.07 -3.08
C ASN A 205 1.41 -11.58 -3.37
N PRO A 206 1.02 -10.78 -2.37
CA PRO A 206 0.82 -9.36 -2.58
C PRO A 206 2.17 -8.70 -2.87
N ILE A 207 2.19 -7.65 -3.70
CA ILE A 207 3.42 -6.89 -4.01
C ILE A 207 4.10 -6.36 -2.74
N GLY A 208 3.31 -6.00 -1.71
CA GLY A 208 3.82 -5.66 -0.38
C GLY A 208 4.52 -4.31 -0.25
N ILE A 209 4.62 -3.51 -1.31
CA ILE A 209 5.38 -2.25 -1.31
C ILE A 209 4.59 -1.07 -0.72
N HIS A 210 3.28 -1.01 -0.99
CA HIS A 210 2.44 0.11 -0.57
C HIS A 210 0.98 -0.28 -0.39
N GLY A 211 0.26 0.45 0.47
CA GLY A 211 -1.17 0.27 0.72
C GLY A 211 -2.10 0.84 -0.36
N ASP A 212 -1.56 1.34 -1.48
CA ASP A 212 -2.33 2.08 -2.50
C ASP A 212 -3.30 1.18 -3.29
N ASP A 213 -2.92 -0.08 -3.52
CA ASP A 213 -3.73 -1.04 -4.26
C ASP A 213 -3.64 -2.42 -3.60
N ASN A 214 -4.75 -2.83 -2.98
CA ASN A 214 -4.81 -4.06 -2.19
C ASN A 214 -5.80 -5.07 -2.80
N SER A 215 -5.70 -6.33 -2.38
CA SER A 215 -6.48 -7.43 -2.94
C SER A 215 -7.99 -7.31 -2.69
N LEU A 216 -8.43 -6.85 -1.52
CA LEU A 216 -9.84 -6.66 -1.19
C LEU A 216 -10.24 -5.19 -1.39
N LYS A 217 -11.14 -4.94 -2.35
CA LYS A 217 -11.58 -3.62 -2.78
C LYS A 217 -13.08 -3.45 -2.60
N PHE A 218 -13.49 -2.25 -2.23
CA PHE A 218 -14.87 -1.86 -1.99
C PHE A 218 -15.29 -0.75 -2.94
N ASN A 219 -16.60 -0.59 -3.13
CA ASN A 219 -17.23 0.59 -3.70
C ASN A 219 -17.45 1.65 -2.61
N GLU A 220 -17.77 2.88 -3.00
CA GLU A 220 -18.04 3.98 -2.04
C GLU A 220 -19.29 3.75 -1.17
N ASP A 221 -20.22 2.92 -1.61
CA ASP A 221 -21.38 2.48 -0.81
C ASP A 221 -21.03 1.38 0.20
N GLY A 222 -19.78 0.91 0.20
CA GLY A 222 -19.28 -0.16 1.06
C GLY A 222 -19.46 -1.56 0.46
N SER A 223 -20.14 -1.74 -0.67
CA SER A 223 -20.25 -3.06 -1.30
C SER A 223 -18.88 -3.56 -1.73
N VAL A 224 -18.68 -4.87 -1.76
CA VAL A 224 -17.45 -5.44 -2.31
C VAL A 224 -17.41 -5.16 -3.81
N LYS A 225 -16.31 -4.57 -4.26
CA LYS A 225 -16.04 -4.27 -5.67
C LYS A 225 -15.22 -5.37 -6.32
N LYS A 226 -14.13 -5.77 -5.68
CA LYS A 226 -13.20 -6.77 -6.22
C LYS A 226 -12.49 -7.49 -5.09
N LEU A 227 -12.19 -8.77 -5.27
CA LEU A 227 -11.32 -9.52 -4.36
C LEU A 227 -10.44 -10.51 -5.11
N ILE A 228 -9.28 -10.83 -4.53
CA ILE A 228 -8.53 -12.03 -4.88
C ILE A 228 -9.07 -13.18 -4.03
N VAL A 229 -9.44 -14.26 -4.70
CA VAL A 229 -10.05 -15.43 -4.06
C VAL A 229 -8.94 -16.29 -3.47
N SER A 230 -9.13 -16.68 -2.20
CA SER A 230 -8.24 -17.62 -1.53
C SER A 230 -8.12 -18.94 -2.30
N ALA A 231 -6.95 -19.58 -2.26
CA ALA A 231 -6.74 -20.90 -2.84
C ALA A 231 -7.69 -21.99 -2.27
N SER A 232 -8.18 -21.80 -1.04
CA SER A 232 -9.16 -22.67 -0.37
C SER A 232 -10.60 -22.46 -0.86
N THR A 233 -10.85 -21.60 -1.84
CA THR A 233 -12.20 -21.30 -2.35
C THR A 233 -12.28 -21.44 -3.87
N ALA A 234 -13.34 -22.10 -4.34
CA ALA A 234 -13.71 -22.18 -5.75
C ALA A 234 -15.10 -21.59 -5.97
N VAL A 235 -15.34 -21.08 -7.17
CA VAL A 235 -16.66 -20.61 -7.61
C VAL A 235 -17.16 -21.55 -8.68
N LYS A 236 -18.27 -22.23 -8.38
CA LYS A 236 -18.98 -23.05 -9.35
C LYS A 236 -20.10 -22.21 -9.99
N ILE A 237 -20.12 -22.19 -11.31
CA ILE A 237 -21.08 -21.44 -12.13
C ILE A 237 -21.88 -22.45 -12.94
N THR A 238 -23.20 -22.46 -12.77
CA THR A 238 -24.12 -23.27 -13.57
C THR A 238 -24.91 -22.35 -14.49
N ASP A 239 -24.80 -22.53 -15.81
CA ASP A 239 -25.55 -21.74 -16.78
C ASP A 239 -27.02 -22.21 -16.89
N LYS A 240 -27.82 -21.46 -17.64
CA LYS A 240 -29.25 -21.75 -17.89
C LYS A 240 -29.51 -23.11 -18.57
N ASP A 241 -28.52 -23.66 -19.28
CA ASP A 241 -28.61 -24.92 -20.00
C ASP A 241 -28.14 -26.10 -19.13
N GLY A 242 -27.69 -25.81 -17.90
CA GLY A 242 -27.22 -26.78 -16.92
C GLY A 242 -25.72 -27.10 -17.04
N ASN A 243 -24.97 -26.42 -17.91
CA ASN A 243 -23.53 -26.61 -17.99
C ASN A 243 -22.85 -25.99 -16.77
N VAL A 244 -21.82 -26.67 -16.29
CA VAL A 244 -21.11 -26.31 -15.06
C VAL A 244 -19.67 -25.93 -15.38
N ALA A 245 -19.27 -24.74 -14.96
CA ALA A 245 -17.87 -24.30 -14.90
C ALA A 245 -17.42 -24.20 -13.42
N GLU A 246 -16.14 -24.43 -13.17
CA GLU A 246 -15.50 -24.22 -11.87
C GLU A 246 -14.29 -23.32 -12.06
N GLU A 247 -14.29 -22.17 -11.40
CA GLU A 247 -13.18 -21.22 -11.37
C GLU A 247 -12.47 -21.33 -10.02
N LYS A 248 -11.18 -21.64 -10.04
CA LYS A 248 -10.36 -21.85 -8.84
C LYS A 248 -8.90 -21.53 -9.09
N ALA A 249 -8.15 -21.29 -8.02
CA ALA A 249 -6.72 -21.11 -8.10
C ALA A 249 -6.01 -22.35 -8.67
N ILE A 250 -4.90 -22.14 -9.36
CA ILE A 250 -4.10 -23.22 -9.98
C ILE A 250 -2.69 -23.21 -9.38
N LYS A 251 -2.18 -24.40 -9.05
CA LYS A 251 -0.80 -24.58 -8.58
C LYS A 251 0.15 -24.67 -9.78
N ARG A 252 1.23 -23.88 -9.79
CA ARG A 252 2.25 -23.84 -10.86
C ARG A 252 3.66 -23.88 -10.31
N PRO A 253 4.65 -24.43 -11.04
CA PRO A 253 6.05 -24.28 -10.66
C PRO A 253 6.44 -22.80 -10.56
N SER A 254 7.21 -22.45 -9.54
CA SER A 254 7.78 -21.11 -9.38
C SER A 254 8.78 -20.83 -10.50
N MET A 255 8.71 -19.64 -11.09
CA MET A 255 9.70 -19.17 -12.07
C MET A 255 11.00 -18.66 -11.42
N LEU A 256 10.97 -18.41 -10.10
CA LEU A 256 12.09 -17.83 -9.35
C LEU A 256 12.83 -18.87 -8.51
N GLU A 257 12.12 -19.91 -8.05
CA GLU A 257 12.64 -20.91 -7.12
C GLU A 257 12.45 -22.31 -7.68
N ILE A 258 13.56 -23.03 -7.86
CA ILE A 258 13.56 -24.43 -8.32
C ILE A 258 12.85 -25.29 -7.27
N ASP A 259 12.04 -26.25 -7.71
CA ASP A 259 11.28 -27.19 -6.89
C ASP A 259 10.23 -26.59 -5.95
N LYS A 260 9.95 -25.28 -6.04
CA LYS A 260 8.80 -24.67 -5.38
C LYS A 260 7.62 -24.52 -6.33
N TYR A 261 6.42 -24.62 -5.78
CA TYR A 261 5.18 -24.32 -6.48
C TYR A 261 4.54 -23.08 -5.86
N VAL A 262 3.94 -22.24 -6.70
CA VAL A 262 3.15 -21.08 -6.31
C VAL A 262 1.69 -21.30 -6.67
N MET A 263 0.79 -20.74 -5.88
CA MET A 263 -0.63 -20.68 -6.21
C MET A 263 -0.89 -19.43 -7.04
N GLU A 264 -1.41 -19.61 -8.25
CA GLU A 264 -1.94 -18.53 -9.07
C GLU A 264 -3.42 -18.36 -8.75
N HIS A 265 -3.76 -17.27 -8.06
CA HIS A 265 -5.12 -16.96 -7.64
C HIS A 265 -6.00 -16.52 -8.80
N ILE A 266 -7.31 -16.65 -8.60
CA ILE A 266 -8.32 -15.96 -9.41
C ILE A 266 -8.74 -14.66 -8.71
N ALA A 267 -9.19 -13.68 -9.48
CA ALA A 267 -9.82 -12.48 -8.94
C ALA A 267 -11.25 -12.34 -9.48
N ILE A 268 -12.14 -11.78 -8.66
CA ILE A 268 -13.53 -11.53 -9.06
C ILE A 268 -13.85 -10.06 -8.86
N GLU A 269 -14.33 -9.41 -9.91
CA GLU A 269 -14.88 -8.06 -9.87
C GLU A 269 -16.40 -8.09 -10.06
N PHE A 270 -17.10 -7.36 -9.20
CA PHE A 270 -18.55 -7.36 -9.09
C PHE A 270 -19.13 -6.11 -9.73
N TYR A 271 -20.05 -6.31 -10.67
CA TYR A 271 -20.82 -5.24 -11.30
C TYR A 271 -22.29 -5.41 -10.93
N LYS A 272 -23.14 -4.48 -11.37
CA LYS A 272 -24.57 -4.48 -11.02
C LYS A 272 -25.33 -5.71 -11.56
N ASP A 273 -24.95 -6.19 -12.74
CA ASP A 273 -25.67 -7.22 -13.50
C ASP A 273 -24.85 -8.48 -13.80
N LYS A 274 -23.56 -8.47 -13.46
CA LYS A 274 -22.60 -9.55 -13.78
C LYS A 274 -21.40 -9.57 -12.84
N ILE A 275 -20.63 -10.65 -12.91
CA ILE A 275 -19.25 -10.73 -12.43
C ILE A 275 -18.26 -10.82 -13.58
N GLU A 276 -17.06 -10.30 -13.37
CA GLU A 276 -15.86 -10.60 -14.16
C GLU A 276 -14.95 -11.50 -13.33
N VAL A 277 -14.65 -12.69 -13.84
CA VAL A 277 -13.64 -13.58 -13.28
C VAL A 277 -12.36 -13.41 -14.09
N ILE A 278 -11.28 -13.08 -13.40
CA ILE A 278 -9.92 -13.09 -13.93
C ILE A 278 -9.29 -14.38 -13.43
N ASP A 279 -9.11 -15.35 -14.32
CA ASP A 279 -8.56 -16.66 -13.95
C ASP A 279 -7.05 -16.61 -13.68
N SER A 280 -6.48 -17.75 -13.28
CA SER A 280 -5.05 -17.90 -12.98
C SER A 280 -4.14 -17.59 -14.19
N ASP A 281 -4.67 -17.66 -15.42
CA ASP A 281 -3.99 -17.30 -16.66
C ASP A 281 -4.23 -15.84 -17.07
N LYS A 282 -4.89 -15.06 -16.21
CA LYS A 282 -5.30 -13.67 -16.43
C LYS A 282 -6.30 -13.51 -17.59
N ASN A 283 -6.95 -14.59 -18.02
CA ASN A 283 -8.07 -14.49 -18.95
C ASN A 283 -9.30 -13.96 -18.22
N LYS A 284 -10.07 -13.15 -18.94
CA LYS A 284 -11.29 -12.54 -18.42
C LYS A 284 -12.51 -13.30 -18.91
N LYS A 285 -13.35 -13.75 -17.99
CA LYS A 285 -14.65 -14.38 -18.24
C LYS A 285 -15.74 -13.56 -17.58
N TYR A 286 -16.92 -13.50 -18.21
CA TYR A 286 -18.04 -12.70 -17.71
C TYR A 286 -19.27 -13.58 -17.54
N TYR A 287 -19.92 -13.46 -16.38
CA TYR A 287 -21.12 -14.22 -16.03
C TYR A 287 -22.21 -13.29 -15.51
N THR A 288 -23.36 -13.27 -16.16
CA THR A 288 -24.52 -12.46 -15.73
C THR A 288 -25.24 -13.13 -14.57
N TYR A 289 -25.81 -12.35 -13.65
CA TYR A 289 -26.63 -12.90 -12.57
C TYR A 289 -27.94 -13.54 -13.05
N LYS A 290 -28.43 -13.12 -14.23
CA LYS A 290 -29.68 -13.59 -14.80
C LYS A 290 -29.57 -14.99 -15.40
N ASP A 291 -28.44 -15.29 -16.03
CA ASP A 291 -28.27 -16.52 -16.82
C ASP A 291 -27.46 -17.59 -16.09
N ASN A 292 -26.98 -17.29 -14.87
CA ASN A 292 -26.09 -18.17 -14.12
C ASN A 292 -26.50 -18.27 -12.65
N ILE A 293 -26.33 -19.47 -12.09
CA ILE A 293 -26.42 -19.75 -10.66
C ILE A 293 -25.00 -19.94 -10.14
N PHE A 294 -24.68 -19.25 -9.04
CA PHE A 294 -23.37 -19.31 -8.40
C PHE A 294 -23.45 -20.11 -7.10
N SER A 295 -22.44 -20.93 -6.85
CA SER A 295 -22.24 -21.59 -5.55
C SER A 295 -20.77 -21.56 -5.16
N ILE A 296 -20.52 -21.24 -3.89
CA ILE A 296 -19.17 -21.19 -3.33
C ILE A 296 -18.81 -22.56 -2.76
N VAL A 297 -17.65 -23.06 -3.16
CA VAL A 297 -17.10 -24.34 -2.71
C VAL A 297 -15.84 -24.06 -1.91
N TYR A 298 -15.74 -24.65 -0.73
CA TYR A 298 -14.58 -24.55 0.15
C TYR A 298 -13.80 -25.86 0.08
N ASN A 299 -12.50 -25.76 -0.14
CA ASN A 299 -11.60 -26.91 -0.23
C ASN A 299 -10.66 -26.90 0.99
N ASP A 300 -10.81 -27.91 1.85
CA ASP A 300 -9.98 -28.09 3.04
C ASP A 300 -8.52 -28.49 2.69
N GLU A 301 -8.25 -28.90 1.45
CA GLU A 301 -6.92 -29.34 1.00
C GLU A 301 -5.88 -28.21 0.92
N PHE A 302 -6.31 -26.94 0.98
CA PHE A 302 -5.44 -25.76 0.87
C PHE A 302 -5.35 -24.95 2.17
N HIS A 303 -5.36 -25.63 3.31
CA HIS A 303 -4.78 -25.05 4.51
C HIS A 303 -3.27 -24.95 4.33
N GLU A 304 -2.76 -23.73 4.16
CA GLU A 304 -1.33 -23.48 4.35
C GLU A 304 -0.99 -23.91 5.78
N THR A 305 -0.26 -25.01 5.89
CA THR A 305 0.38 -25.39 7.14
C THR A 305 1.25 -24.22 7.55
N CYS A 306 0.92 -23.63 8.70
CA CYS A 306 1.81 -22.72 9.40
C CYS A 306 3.17 -23.44 9.51
N ASP A 307 4.23 -22.89 8.89
CA ASP A 307 5.59 -23.39 9.02
C ASP A 307 6.07 -23.11 10.46
N CYS A 308 5.56 -23.91 11.40
CA CYS A 308 6.00 -23.94 12.78
C CYS A 308 7.29 -24.77 12.85
N THR A 309 8.44 -24.20 12.48
CA THR A 309 9.72 -24.88 12.65
C THR A 309 10.23 -24.90 14.10
N ASP A 310 9.47 -24.38 15.08
CA ASP A 310 9.80 -24.45 16.50
C ASP A 310 8.59 -24.76 17.40
N CYS A 311 8.40 -26.05 17.71
CA CYS A 311 7.35 -26.58 18.58
C CYS A 311 7.57 -26.35 20.08
N SER A 312 8.02 -25.17 20.52
CA SER A 312 8.29 -24.91 21.95
C SER A 312 7.50 -23.77 22.59
N SER A 313 6.53 -23.13 21.91
CA SER A 313 5.78 -22.02 22.54
C SER A 313 4.32 -21.77 22.10
N CYS A 314 3.61 -22.74 21.52
CA CYS A 314 2.20 -22.53 21.11
C CYS A 314 1.18 -23.23 22.02
N SER A 315 0.81 -22.58 23.12
CA SER A 315 -0.49 -22.83 23.78
C SER A 315 -1.54 -21.92 23.13
N GLY A 316 -2.16 -22.38 22.05
CA GLY A 316 -3.22 -21.58 21.39
C GLY A 316 -3.92 -22.15 20.16
N CYS A 317 -3.53 -23.29 19.59
CA CYS A 317 -4.26 -23.89 18.48
C CYS A 317 -5.32 -24.88 19.00
N ASN A 318 -6.59 -24.48 19.02
CA ASN A 318 -7.70 -25.43 19.15
C ASN A 318 -8.27 -25.73 17.76
N HIS A 319 -8.53 -27.02 17.56
CA HIS A 319 -9.06 -27.69 16.36
C HIS A 319 -10.39 -27.12 15.85
#